data_AF-A0A3M2REC6-F1
#
_entry.id   AF-A0A3M2REC6-F1
#
_cell.length_a   1.000
_cell.length_b   1.000
_cell.length_c   1.000
_cell.angle_alpha   90.00
_cell.angle_beta   90.00
_cell.angle_gamma   90.00
#
_symmetry.space_group_name_H-M   'P 1'
#
loop_
_entity.id
_entity.type
_entity.pdbx_description
1 polymer ?
#
loop_
_entity_poly.entity_id
_entity_poly.type
_entity_poly.pdbx_seq_one_letter_code
_entity_poly.pdbx_strand_id
1 'polypeptide(L)'
;MSIINTPRLDRLWQEAQMHPEWATTRLWEYIFNHIVFRDEKWVVSSQQPATRQDGELRRVDLVVEKMNSDATKVETVLFIEAKRETASTADIQEAEHQAFTAVCAYCIDTGVKNVWAMTCVGGAARLWAFKNKHIYLTPFVPEGEGLSDKSEYLDIVVNGQAIMAGLEYIKRHTTPPDSLFPKTPSSEPSSPMVPQDLDGTEAMQLDEYGGRDYESNPNPSGMGFGETSDPAANDRTQPFGVVQEPVFTWPEEEGFTAPMNQEETEELSHNDPTQQQGERSRDIEVKVTKVKHTMRSDEFIFTNRKRQQVKTSKSDWITKTREGRTVWVYKHEKKSVYWTKKLD
;
A
#
# COMPACT_ATOMS: atom_id res chain seq x y z
N MET A 1 -16.15 -13.79 16.44
CA MET A 1 -17.05 -12.82 17.11
C MET A 1 -16.77 -11.45 16.53
N SER A 2 -17.82 -10.72 16.17
CA SER A 2 -17.73 -9.38 15.57
C SER A 2 -17.17 -8.34 16.54
N ILE A 3 -16.48 -7.34 16.01
CA ILE A 3 -16.17 -6.11 16.76
C ILE A 3 -17.14 -4.98 16.43
N ILE A 4 -17.99 -5.17 15.42
CA ILE A 4 -19.08 -4.26 15.06
C ILE A 4 -20.21 -4.42 16.10
N ASN A 5 -20.07 -3.70 17.22
CA ASN A 5 -20.94 -3.86 18.40
C ASN A 5 -21.62 -2.56 18.85
N THR A 6 -21.47 -1.47 18.08
CA THR A 6 -22.15 -0.20 18.33
C THR A 6 -22.89 0.27 17.08
N PRO A 7 -24.00 1.03 17.21
CA PRO A 7 -24.72 1.57 16.06
C PRO A 7 -23.86 2.43 15.14
N ARG A 8 -22.89 3.17 15.72
CA ARG A 8 -21.97 4.01 14.96
C ARG A 8 -21.03 3.17 14.09
N LEU A 9 -20.46 2.10 14.66
CA LEU A 9 -19.53 1.24 13.94
C LEU A 9 -20.27 0.38 12.89
N ASP A 10 -21.50 -0.05 13.19
CA ASP A 10 -22.38 -0.71 12.21
C ASP A 10 -22.68 0.21 11.02
N ARG A 11 -22.97 1.50 11.29
CA ARG A 11 -23.19 2.48 10.23
C ARG A 11 -21.96 2.67 9.35
N LEU A 12 -20.77 2.82 9.93
CA LEU A 12 -19.52 2.95 9.18
C LEU A 12 -19.21 1.69 8.36
N TRP A 13 -19.48 0.51 8.92
CA TRP A 13 -19.30 -0.75 8.22
C TRP A 13 -20.24 -0.84 7.01
N GLN A 14 -21.52 -0.53 7.18
CA GLN A 14 -22.49 -0.49 6.07
C GLN A 14 -22.06 0.49 4.97
N GLU A 15 -21.56 1.67 5.34
CA GLU A 15 -21.04 2.64 4.37
C GLU A 15 -19.84 2.06 3.58
N ALA A 16 -18.92 1.37 4.24
CA ALA A 16 -17.78 0.73 3.58
C ALA A 16 -18.17 -0.41 2.62
N GLN A 17 -19.35 -1.02 2.79
CA GLN A 17 -19.88 -2.03 1.87
C GLN A 17 -20.45 -1.41 0.58
N MET A 18 -20.98 -0.19 0.66
CA MET A 18 -21.77 0.42 -0.43
C MET A 18 -21.01 1.50 -1.20
N HIS A 19 -20.09 2.20 -0.54
CA HIS A 19 -19.44 3.39 -1.08
C HIS A 19 -18.03 3.11 -1.61
N PRO A 20 -17.44 4.07 -2.35
CA PRO A 20 -16.05 3.98 -2.79
C PRO A 20 -15.04 3.90 -1.64
N GLU A 21 -13.77 3.82 -2.02
CA GLU A 21 -12.59 3.64 -1.16
C GLU A 21 -12.56 4.52 0.09
N TRP A 22 -13.00 5.79 -0.01
CA TRP A 22 -13.05 6.72 1.12
C TRP A 22 -13.85 6.17 2.31
N ALA A 23 -14.90 5.37 2.07
CA ALA A 23 -15.72 4.81 3.13
C ALA A 23 -15.01 3.64 3.82
N THR A 24 -14.24 2.85 3.06
CA THR A 24 -13.35 1.83 3.60
C THR A 24 -12.28 2.47 4.48
N THR A 25 -11.59 3.49 3.97
CA THR A 25 -10.56 4.24 4.72
C THR A 25 -11.15 4.81 6.01
N ARG A 26 -12.32 5.44 5.94
CA ARG A 26 -13.02 6.02 7.10
C ARG A 26 -13.38 4.98 8.16
N LEU A 27 -13.85 3.79 7.76
CA LEU A 27 -14.14 2.69 8.69
C LEU A 27 -12.88 2.28 9.46
N TRP A 28 -11.79 2.01 8.75
CA TRP A 28 -10.55 1.55 9.35
C TRP A 28 -9.86 2.64 10.18
N GLU A 29 -9.87 3.89 9.72
CA GLU A 29 -9.40 5.04 10.49
C GLU A 29 -10.15 5.18 11.82
N TYR A 30 -11.48 5.00 11.82
CA TYR A 30 -12.27 5.00 13.05
C TYR A 30 -11.87 3.87 13.99
N ILE A 31 -11.71 2.64 13.47
CA ILE A 31 -11.28 1.48 14.27
C ILE A 31 -9.90 1.72 14.90
N PHE A 32 -8.96 2.25 14.13
CA PHE A 32 -7.62 2.53 14.62
C PHE A 32 -7.64 3.61 15.70
N ASN A 33 -8.27 4.75 15.47
CA ASN A 33 -8.28 5.86 16.43
C ASN A 33 -9.06 5.54 17.71
N HIS A 34 -10.19 4.82 17.60
CA HIS A 34 -11.11 4.68 18.74
C HIS A 34 -11.08 3.31 19.43
N ILE A 35 -10.47 2.30 18.81
CA ILE A 35 -10.51 0.92 19.34
C ILE A 35 -9.09 0.39 19.59
N VAL A 36 -8.21 0.44 18.60
CA VAL A 36 -6.90 -0.22 18.65
C VAL A 36 -5.81 0.69 19.24
N PHE A 37 -5.62 1.86 18.62
CA PHE A 37 -4.49 2.78 18.85
C PHE A 37 -4.94 4.04 19.60
N ARG A 38 -5.77 3.86 20.64
CA ARG A 38 -6.40 4.96 21.39
C ARG A 38 -5.49 5.76 22.34
N ASP A 39 -4.26 5.28 22.59
CA ASP A 39 -3.36 5.94 23.54
C ASP A 39 -2.66 7.12 22.86
N GLU A 40 -2.39 8.21 23.57
CA GLU A 40 -1.83 9.46 23.00
C GLU A 40 -0.49 9.31 22.27
N LYS A 41 0.27 8.26 22.58
CA LYS A 41 1.53 7.93 21.90
C LYS A 41 1.33 7.43 20.47
N TRP A 42 0.11 7.09 20.07
CA TRP A 42 -0.19 6.62 18.73
C TRP A 42 -0.79 7.74 17.90
N VAL A 43 -0.31 7.85 16.67
CA VAL A 43 -0.82 8.80 15.70
C VAL A 43 -1.30 8.00 14.50
N VAL A 44 -2.56 8.19 14.12
CA VAL A 44 -3.14 7.60 12.92
C VAL A 44 -3.45 8.73 11.97
N SER A 45 -2.80 8.71 10.80
CA SER A 45 -2.88 9.80 9.83
C SER A 45 -3.29 9.24 8.47
N SER A 46 -4.27 9.89 7.84
CA SER A 46 -4.66 9.60 6.47
C SER A 46 -3.82 10.37 5.46
N GLN A 47 -3.67 9.80 4.26
CA GLN A 47 -3.06 10.47 3.10
C GLN A 47 -1.65 11.04 3.40
N GLN A 48 -0.79 10.20 3.97
CA GLN A 48 0.60 10.55 4.26
C GLN A 48 1.55 10.05 3.16
N PRO A 49 2.69 10.72 2.92
CA PRO A 49 3.75 10.14 2.08
C PRO A 49 4.35 8.89 2.73
N ALA A 50 4.95 8.00 1.93
CA ALA A 50 5.59 6.80 2.46
C ALA A 50 6.95 7.12 3.11
N THR A 51 7.61 8.18 2.66
CA THR A 51 8.86 8.71 3.21
C THR A 51 8.67 10.15 3.69
N ARG A 52 9.69 10.71 4.37
CA ARG A 52 9.69 12.13 4.76
C ARG A 52 10.43 13.02 3.77
N GLN A 53 10.68 12.52 2.56
CA GLN A 53 11.42 13.27 1.55
C GLN A 53 10.55 14.35 0.92
N ASP A 54 11.13 15.55 0.78
CA ASP A 54 10.46 16.68 0.14
C ASP A 54 10.13 16.35 -1.32
N GLY A 55 8.89 16.63 -1.72
CA GLY A 55 8.42 16.44 -3.09
C GLY A 55 7.85 15.06 -3.39
N GLU A 56 7.79 14.13 -2.42
CA GLU A 56 7.05 12.89 -2.62
C GLU A 56 5.57 13.20 -2.87
N LEU A 57 5.02 12.73 -3.98
CA LEU A 57 3.61 12.93 -4.38
C LEU A 57 2.73 11.73 -4.05
N ARG A 58 3.34 10.55 -3.89
CA ARG A 58 2.64 9.32 -3.56
C ARG A 58 2.11 9.40 -2.14
N ARG A 59 0.87 8.94 -1.94
CA ARG A 59 0.22 8.90 -0.63
C ARG A 59 -0.26 7.50 -0.37
N VAL A 60 -0.10 7.05 0.88
CA VAL A 60 -0.72 5.84 1.39
C VAL A 60 -2.03 6.21 2.06
N ASP A 61 -2.99 5.29 2.07
CA ASP A 61 -4.32 5.60 2.60
C ASP A 61 -4.30 5.93 4.10
N LEU A 62 -3.63 5.11 4.90
CA LEU A 62 -3.43 5.36 6.33
C LEU A 62 -2.02 4.93 6.77
N VAL A 63 -1.50 5.64 7.78
CA VAL A 63 -0.28 5.28 8.51
C VAL A 63 -0.59 5.27 9.99
N VAL A 64 -0.09 4.26 10.70
CA VAL A 64 0.01 4.27 12.15
C VAL A 64 1.45 4.50 12.55
N GLU A 65 1.66 5.56 13.32
CA GLU A 65 2.95 5.92 13.87
C GLU A 65 2.93 5.85 15.40
N LYS A 66 4.11 5.62 15.97
CA LYS A 66 4.34 5.67 17.40
C LYS A 66 5.28 6.82 17.73
N MET A 67 4.81 7.68 18.61
CA MET A 67 5.59 8.76 19.18
C MET A 67 6.31 8.30 20.44
N ASN A 68 7.57 8.71 20.60
CA ASN A 68 8.31 8.51 21.85
C ASN A 68 7.75 9.39 22.98
N SER A 69 8.10 9.05 24.23
CA SER A 69 7.54 9.72 25.42
C SER A 69 7.83 11.23 25.48
N ASP A 70 8.89 11.69 24.82
CA ASP A 70 9.32 13.09 24.73
C ASP A 70 8.82 13.79 23.44
N ALA A 71 8.02 13.12 22.62
CA ALA A 71 7.42 13.67 21.39
C ALA A 71 8.40 14.19 20.33
N THR A 72 9.67 13.78 20.39
CA THR A 72 10.73 14.22 19.48
C THR A 72 10.94 13.28 18.30
N LYS A 73 10.50 12.03 18.41
CA LYS A 73 10.65 10.99 17.38
C LYS A 73 9.32 10.29 17.15
N VAL A 74 9.02 10.14 15.87
CA VAL A 74 7.84 9.44 15.39
C VAL A 74 8.35 8.34 14.47
N GLU A 75 7.99 7.10 14.79
CA GLU A 75 8.35 5.90 14.04
C GLU A 75 7.09 5.33 13.38
N THR A 76 7.17 5.05 12.08
CA THR A 76 6.07 4.38 11.37
C THR A 76 6.04 2.90 11.73
N VAL A 77 4.87 2.44 12.18
CA VAL A 77 4.65 1.07 12.65
C VAL A 77 3.88 0.24 11.62
N LEU A 78 2.85 0.82 11.00
CA LEU A 78 1.96 0.11 10.09
C LEU A 78 1.55 1.00 8.92
N PHE A 79 1.77 0.52 7.70
CA PHE A 79 1.21 1.09 6.47
C PHE A 79 -0.10 0.39 6.11
N ILE A 80 -1.10 1.13 5.64
CA ILE A 80 -2.38 0.57 5.25
C ILE A 80 -2.79 1.10 3.88
N GLU A 81 -3.19 0.18 3.00
CA GLU A 81 -3.84 0.48 1.71
C GLU A 81 -5.23 -0.14 1.67
N ALA A 82 -6.20 0.63 1.22
CA ALA A 82 -7.61 0.24 1.21
C ALA A 82 -8.15 0.20 -0.22
N LYS A 83 -9.13 -0.68 -0.44
CA LYS A 83 -9.98 -0.68 -1.62
C LYS A 83 -11.43 -0.85 -1.21
N ARG A 84 -12.33 -0.41 -2.08
CA ARG A 84 -13.78 -0.60 -1.94
C ARG A 84 -14.12 -2.08 -1.81
N GLU A 85 -15.25 -2.39 -1.17
CA GLU A 85 -15.74 -3.77 -1.01
C GLU A 85 -15.85 -4.55 -2.33
N THR A 86 -16.27 -3.88 -3.40
CA THR A 86 -16.46 -4.49 -4.74
C THR A 86 -15.18 -4.53 -5.58
N ALA A 87 -14.01 -4.35 -4.96
CA ALA A 87 -12.71 -4.41 -5.62
C ALA A 87 -12.53 -5.72 -6.39
N SER A 88 -12.01 -5.60 -7.61
CA SER A 88 -11.59 -6.74 -8.41
C SER A 88 -10.26 -7.29 -7.91
N THR A 89 -9.90 -8.53 -8.30
CA THR A 89 -8.58 -9.10 -8.01
C THR A 89 -7.43 -8.18 -8.42
N ALA A 90 -7.57 -7.43 -9.53
CA ALA A 90 -6.54 -6.48 -9.96
C ALA A 90 -6.41 -5.28 -9.02
N ASP A 91 -7.52 -4.80 -8.46
CA ASP A 91 -7.51 -3.69 -7.48
C ASP A 91 -6.89 -4.15 -6.15
N ILE A 92 -7.15 -5.39 -5.74
CA ILE A 92 -6.55 -5.99 -4.54
C ILE A 92 -5.04 -6.19 -4.74
N GLN A 93 -4.63 -6.66 -5.93
CA GLN A 93 -3.21 -6.76 -6.29
C GLN A 93 -2.52 -5.41 -6.26
N GLU A 94 -3.19 -4.37 -6.74
CA GLU A 94 -2.67 -3.00 -6.67
C GLU A 94 -2.51 -2.53 -5.21
N ALA A 95 -3.48 -2.80 -4.33
CA ALA A 95 -3.39 -2.45 -2.91
C ALA A 95 -2.22 -3.15 -2.21
N GLU A 96 -2.05 -4.46 -2.45
CA GLU A 96 -0.93 -5.23 -1.91
C GLU A 96 0.41 -4.70 -2.43
N HIS A 97 0.48 -4.33 -3.71
CA HIS A 97 1.70 -3.80 -4.31
C HIS A 97 2.01 -2.38 -3.81
N GLN A 98 1.00 -1.54 -3.62
CA GLN A 98 1.13 -0.21 -3.02
C GLN A 98 1.64 -0.32 -1.59
N ALA A 99 1.10 -1.23 -0.78
CA ALA A 99 1.57 -1.48 0.57
C ALA A 99 3.02 -1.99 0.59
N PHE A 100 3.37 -2.92 -0.30
CA PHE A 100 4.75 -3.43 -0.47
C PHE A 100 5.74 -2.31 -0.83
N THR A 101 5.41 -1.50 -1.81
CA THR A 101 6.28 -0.40 -2.24
C THR A 101 6.40 0.69 -1.16
N ALA A 102 5.35 0.91 -0.35
CA ALA A 102 5.41 1.86 0.78
C ALA A 102 6.43 1.41 1.82
N VAL A 103 6.38 0.14 2.22
CA VAL A 103 7.33 -0.41 3.19
C VAL A 103 8.75 -0.44 2.62
N CYS A 104 8.93 -0.72 1.33
CA CYS A 104 10.23 -0.64 0.66
C CYS A 104 10.82 0.77 0.73
N ALA A 105 10.06 1.78 0.30
CA ALA A 105 10.49 3.18 0.31
C ALA A 105 10.88 3.62 1.73
N TYR A 106 10.05 3.30 2.72
CA TYR A 106 10.33 3.61 4.12
C TYR A 106 11.59 2.91 4.65
N CYS A 107 11.82 1.64 4.31
CA CYS A 107 13.02 0.91 4.72
C CYS A 107 14.30 1.49 4.09
N ILE A 108 14.23 1.96 2.84
CA ILE A 108 15.36 2.64 2.17
C ILE A 108 15.67 3.97 2.86
N ASP A 109 14.63 4.77 3.14
CA ASP A 109 14.77 6.10 3.73
C ASP A 109 15.30 6.04 5.17
N THR A 110 14.81 5.09 5.97
CA THR A 110 15.08 5.04 7.42
C THR A 110 16.14 4.00 7.83
N GLY A 111 16.46 3.04 6.96
CA GLY A 111 17.33 1.90 7.28
C GLY A 111 16.69 0.84 8.17
N VAL A 112 15.39 0.96 8.50
CA VAL A 112 14.63 -0.08 9.21
C VAL A 112 14.59 -1.35 8.36
N LYS A 113 14.67 -2.52 9.00
CA LYS A 113 14.73 -3.80 8.30
C LYS A 113 13.36 -4.45 8.12
N ASN A 114 12.47 -4.30 9.11
CA ASN A 114 11.21 -5.00 9.15
C ASN A 114 10.09 -4.00 9.46
N VAL A 115 8.98 -4.05 8.73
CA VAL A 115 7.85 -3.12 8.87
C VAL A 115 6.54 -3.89 8.70
N TRP A 116 5.47 -3.45 9.36
CA TRP A 116 4.15 -4.03 9.15
C TRP A 116 3.40 -3.32 8.03
N ALA A 117 2.58 -4.09 7.32
CA ALA A 117 1.60 -3.56 6.38
C ALA A 117 0.23 -4.21 6.61
N MET A 118 -0.82 -3.54 6.15
CA MET A 118 -2.18 -4.05 6.15
C MET A 118 -2.85 -3.66 4.85
N THR A 119 -3.65 -4.56 4.30
CA THR A 119 -4.51 -4.24 3.17
C THR A 119 -5.96 -4.48 3.57
N CYS A 120 -6.83 -3.59 3.09
CA CYS A 120 -8.26 -3.61 3.39
C CYS A 120 -9.08 -3.68 2.11
N VAL A 121 -10.15 -4.48 2.12
CA VAL A 121 -11.15 -4.53 1.06
C VAL A 121 -12.51 -4.41 1.72
N GLY A 122 -13.10 -3.22 1.67
CA GLY A 122 -14.33 -2.91 2.42
C GLY A 122 -14.18 -3.23 3.92
N GLY A 123 -14.97 -4.19 4.40
CA GLY A 123 -14.92 -4.62 5.80
C GLY A 123 -13.86 -5.68 6.10
N ALA A 124 -13.18 -6.21 5.07
CA ALA A 124 -12.22 -7.29 5.22
C ALA A 124 -10.78 -6.78 5.27
N ALA A 125 -9.91 -7.50 5.97
CA ALA A 125 -8.51 -7.12 6.14
C ALA A 125 -7.54 -8.30 6.08
N ARG A 126 -6.31 -7.98 5.71
CA ARG A 126 -5.16 -8.86 5.84
C ARG A 126 -3.97 -8.09 6.39
N LEU A 127 -3.31 -8.66 7.39
CA LEU A 127 -2.10 -8.14 8.01
C LEU A 127 -0.87 -8.84 7.43
N TRP A 128 0.18 -8.07 7.21
CA TRP A 128 1.40 -8.48 6.52
C TRP A 128 2.64 -8.08 7.29
N ALA A 129 3.63 -8.95 7.29
CA ALA A 129 4.99 -8.65 7.75
C ALA A 129 5.90 -8.44 6.53
N PHE A 130 6.70 -7.39 6.55
CA PHE A 130 7.77 -7.15 5.58
C PHE A 130 9.13 -7.30 6.24
N LYS A 131 10.08 -7.86 5.48
CA LYS A 131 11.50 -7.93 5.84
C LYS A 131 12.34 -7.58 4.63
N ASN A 132 13.32 -6.70 4.82
CA ASN A 132 14.27 -6.32 3.81
C ASN A 132 14.93 -7.57 3.20
N LYS A 133 15.11 -7.57 1.87
CA LYS A 133 15.59 -8.68 1.03
C LYS A 133 14.59 -9.83 0.81
N HIS A 134 13.37 -9.74 1.32
CA HIS A 134 12.29 -10.62 0.86
C HIS A 134 11.68 -10.09 -0.44
N ILE A 135 11.26 -11.02 -1.30
CA ILE A 135 10.66 -10.72 -2.60
C ILE A 135 9.33 -9.98 -2.50
N TYR A 136 8.62 -10.12 -1.38
CA TYR A 136 7.29 -9.54 -1.18
C TYR A 136 6.85 -9.55 0.29
N LEU A 137 5.62 -9.09 0.54
CA LEU A 137 4.93 -9.17 1.83
C LEU A 137 4.70 -10.63 2.27
N THR A 138 4.92 -10.90 3.55
CA THR A 138 4.64 -12.20 4.19
C THR A 138 3.29 -12.13 4.91
N PRO A 139 2.29 -12.97 4.56
CA PRO A 139 1.02 -13.03 5.29
C PRO A 139 1.21 -13.32 6.77
N PHE A 140 0.61 -12.48 7.62
CA PHE A 140 0.63 -12.67 9.08
C PHE A 140 -0.74 -13.06 9.62
N VAL A 141 -1.79 -12.29 9.31
CA VAL A 141 -3.16 -12.59 9.72
C VAL A 141 -4.13 -12.33 8.57
N PRO A 142 -4.81 -13.34 8.03
CA PRO A 142 -4.55 -14.76 8.26
C PRO A 142 -3.25 -15.18 7.53
N GLU A 143 -2.67 -16.30 7.99
CA GLU A 143 -1.65 -17.01 7.21
C GLU A 143 -2.29 -17.54 5.92
N GLY A 144 -1.51 -17.61 4.83
CA GLY A 144 -1.97 -18.09 3.53
C GLY A 144 -0.88 -17.97 2.48
N GLU A 145 -1.14 -18.45 1.27
CA GLU A 145 -0.21 -18.38 0.14
C GLU A 145 -0.78 -17.60 -1.05
N GLY A 146 -2.10 -17.36 -1.08
CA GLY A 146 -2.77 -16.63 -2.15
C GLY A 146 -2.42 -15.15 -2.12
N LEU A 147 -1.93 -14.64 -3.24
CA LEU A 147 -1.81 -13.19 -3.46
C LEU A 147 -3.09 -12.69 -4.13
N SER A 148 -3.58 -11.55 -3.65
CA SER A 148 -4.71 -10.83 -4.23
C SER A 148 -6.03 -11.60 -4.26
N ASP A 149 -6.14 -12.67 -3.47
CA ASP A 149 -7.37 -13.43 -3.29
C ASP A 149 -8.18 -12.84 -2.14
N LYS A 150 -9.34 -12.26 -2.48
CA LYS A 150 -10.28 -11.72 -1.50
C LYS A 150 -10.75 -12.79 -0.49
N SER A 151 -10.76 -14.06 -0.87
CA SER A 151 -11.17 -15.15 0.02
C SER A 151 -10.20 -15.37 1.20
N GLU A 152 -8.96 -14.91 1.07
CA GLU A 152 -7.96 -14.93 2.14
C GLU A 152 -8.07 -13.71 3.07
N TYR A 153 -8.94 -12.75 2.80
CA TYR A 153 -9.15 -11.60 3.69
C TYR A 153 -10.16 -11.96 4.78
N LEU A 154 -9.86 -11.57 6.01
CA LEU A 154 -10.76 -11.79 7.13
C LEU A 154 -11.78 -10.66 7.19
N ASP A 155 -13.06 -11.00 7.03
CA ASP A 155 -14.17 -10.06 7.26
C ASP A 155 -14.27 -9.68 8.75
N ILE A 156 -14.42 -8.38 9.05
CA ILE A 156 -14.43 -7.85 10.41
C ILE A 156 -15.68 -8.23 11.23
N VAL A 157 -16.81 -8.53 10.59
CA VAL A 157 -18.03 -8.97 11.27
C VAL A 157 -17.86 -10.41 11.74
N VAL A 158 -17.29 -11.27 10.90
CA VAL A 158 -17.11 -12.69 11.24
C VAL A 158 -15.88 -12.89 12.13
N ASN A 159 -14.76 -12.30 11.71
CA ASN A 159 -13.41 -12.59 12.18
C ASN A 159 -12.77 -11.42 12.96
N GLY A 160 -13.56 -10.42 13.38
CA GLY A 160 -13.06 -9.21 14.04
C GLY A 160 -12.09 -9.48 15.19
N GLN A 161 -12.35 -10.48 16.04
CA GLN A 161 -11.42 -10.83 17.13
C GLN A 161 -10.03 -11.28 16.65
N ALA A 162 -9.93 -12.01 15.53
CA ALA A 162 -8.65 -12.44 14.98
C ALA A 162 -7.85 -11.24 14.43
N ILE A 163 -8.55 -10.34 13.73
CA ILE A 163 -7.96 -9.07 13.24
C ILE A 163 -7.47 -8.24 14.42
N MET A 164 -8.29 -8.07 15.46
CA MET A 164 -7.90 -7.33 16.67
C MET A 164 -6.73 -7.96 17.40
N ALA A 165 -6.68 -9.29 17.50
CA ALA A 165 -5.55 -9.99 18.11
C ALA A 165 -4.25 -9.74 17.31
N GLY A 166 -4.32 -9.74 15.98
CA GLY A 166 -3.19 -9.39 15.12
C GLY A 166 -2.75 -7.93 15.28
N LEU A 167 -3.68 -6.98 15.33
CA LEU A 167 -3.38 -5.56 15.55
C LEU A 167 -2.81 -5.31 16.96
N GLU A 168 -3.32 -5.97 17.99
CA GLU A 168 -2.74 -5.94 19.34
C GLU A 168 -1.35 -6.56 19.40
N TYR A 169 -1.08 -7.59 18.59
CA TYR A 169 0.26 -8.14 18.44
C TYR A 169 1.22 -7.11 17.84
N ILE A 170 0.82 -6.44 16.76
CA ILE A 170 1.59 -5.35 16.12
C ILE A 170 1.83 -4.20 17.11
N LYS A 171 0.82 -3.83 17.89
CA LYS A 171 0.91 -2.79 18.92
C LYS A 171 1.99 -3.11 19.97
N ARG A 172 2.19 -4.39 20.30
CA ARG A 172 3.23 -4.88 21.24
C ARG A 172 4.59 -5.09 20.58
N HIS A 173 4.61 -5.42 19.30
CA HIS A 173 5.81 -5.68 18.50
C HIS A 173 5.83 -4.72 17.32
N THR A 174 6.24 -3.47 17.56
CA THR A 174 6.16 -2.39 16.55
C THR A 174 7.00 -2.65 15.30
N THR A 175 7.93 -3.59 15.38
CA THR A 175 8.65 -4.17 14.24
C THR A 175 8.38 -5.67 14.17
N PRO A 176 8.11 -6.25 12.98
CA PRO A 176 7.96 -7.69 12.83
C PRO A 176 9.18 -8.46 13.35
N PRO A 177 9.00 -9.43 14.27
CA PRO A 177 10.11 -10.25 14.73
C PRO A 177 10.57 -11.24 13.66
N ASP A 178 11.86 -11.56 13.68
CA ASP A 178 12.49 -12.46 12.70
C ASP A 178 11.86 -13.87 12.66
N SER A 179 11.18 -14.29 13.74
CA SER A 179 10.50 -15.58 13.83
C SER A 179 9.30 -15.74 12.90
N LEU A 180 8.74 -14.66 12.37
CA LEU A 180 7.61 -14.70 11.43
C LEU A 180 8.03 -14.99 10.00
N PHE A 181 9.33 -14.87 9.72
CA PHE A 181 9.86 -15.12 8.39
C PHE A 181 10.41 -16.55 8.33
N PRO A 182 10.09 -17.32 7.28
CA PRO A 182 10.66 -18.64 7.12
C PRO A 182 12.19 -18.53 7.09
N LYS A 183 12.86 -19.38 7.90
CA LYS A 183 14.33 -19.41 7.98
C LYS A 183 14.99 -19.89 6.68
N THR A 184 14.21 -20.54 5.83
CA THR A 184 14.61 -21.02 4.52
C THR A 184 14.00 -20.08 3.49
N PRO A 185 14.77 -19.51 2.54
CA PRO A 185 14.18 -18.75 1.45
C PRO A 185 13.13 -19.62 0.77
N SER A 186 11.90 -19.13 0.72
CA SER A 186 10.81 -19.80 0.00
C SER A 186 11.31 -20.13 -1.41
N SER A 187 11.18 -21.39 -1.81
CA SER A 187 11.48 -21.81 -3.18
C SER A 187 10.75 -20.88 -4.15
N GLU A 188 11.49 -20.31 -5.10
CA GLU A 188 10.95 -19.36 -6.08
C GLU A 188 9.60 -19.88 -6.63
N PRO A 189 8.53 -19.06 -6.63
CA PRO A 189 7.35 -19.40 -7.39
C PRO A 189 7.77 -19.63 -8.85
N SER A 190 7.30 -20.72 -9.45
CA SER A 190 7.74 -21.22 -10.77
C SER A 190 7.32 -20.35 -11.96
N SER A 191 7.10 -19.06 -11.72
CA SER A 191 6.90 -18.02 -12.72
C SER A 191 7.14 -16.68 -12.03
N PRO A 192 8.06 -15.84 -12.55
CA PRO A 192 8.13 -14.46 -12.12
C PRO A 192 6.86 -13.77 -12.64
N MET A 193 5.78 -13.76 -11.86
CA MET A 193 4.75 -12.74 -11.98
C MET A 193 5.28 -11.44 -11.36
N VAL A 194 6.40 -10.96 -11.87
CA VAL A 194 6.71 -9.54 -11.83
C VAL A 194 6.10 -9.00 -13.12
N PRO A 195 5.04 -8.18 -13.07
CA PRO A 195 4.66 -7.40 -14.24
C PRO A 195 5.90 -6.60 -14.67
N GLN A 196 6.51 -6.97 -15.80
CA GLN A 196 7.71 -6.31 -16.35
C GLN A 196 7.47 -4.83 -16.74
N ASP A 197 6.29 -4.29 -16.47
CA ASP A 197 5.89 -2.91 -16.78
C ASP A 197 5.56 -2.07 -15.53
N LEU A 198 5.89 -2.52 -14.32
CA LEU A 198 5.78 -1.71 -13.09
C LEU A 198 7.17 -1.37 -12.57
N ASP A 199 7.67 -0.22 -13.01
CA ASP A 199 8.93 0.41 -12.59
C ASP A 199 8.88 0.75 -11.09
N GLY A 200 9.15 -0.24 -10.24
CA GLY A 200 9.41 -0.05 -8.82
C GLY A 200 10.90 0.23 -8.62
N THR A 201 11.34 1.46 -8.92
CA THR A 201 12.75 1.87 -8.75
C THR A 201 13.26 1.57 -7.33
N GLU A 202 12.39 1.63 -6.33
CA GLU A 202 12.69 1.37 -4.92
C GLU A 202 12.92 -0.13 -4.63
N ALA A 203 12.10 -1.02 -5.18
CA ALA A 203 12.30 -2.47 -5.03
C ALA A 203 13.63 -2.91 -5.66
N MET A 204 13.96 -2.34 -6.82
CA MET A 204 15.25 -2.57 -7.48
C MET A 204 16.44 -1.97 -6.70
N GLN A 205 16.26 -0.81 -6.06
CA GLN A 205 17.29 -0.18 -5.23
C GLN A 205 17.63 -0.98 -3.96
N LEU A 206 16.63 -1.65 -3.35
CA LEU A 206 16.86 -2.57 -2.23
C LEU A 206 17.74 -3.76 -2.63
N ASP A 207 17.51 -4.33 -3.82
CA ASP A 207 18.34 -5.41 -4.36
C ASP A 207 19.76 -4.93 -4.70
N GLU A 208 19.91 -3.72 -5.26
CA GLU A 208 21.21 -3.13 -5.62
C GLU A 208 22.06 -2.77 -4.38
N TYR A 209 21.44 -2.25 -3.32
CA TYR A 209 22.14 -1.90 -2.07
C TYR A 209 22.73 -3.15 -1.38
N GLY A 210 22.12 -4.32 -1.55
CA GLY A 210 22.64 -5.60 -1.05
C GLY A 210 23.81 -6.18 -1.84
N GLY A 211 24.02 -5.73 -3.09
CA GLY A 211 25.07 -6.23 -3.99
C GLY A 211 26.46 -5.65 -3.74
N ARG A 212 26.59 -4.59 -2.93
CA ARG A 212 27.89 -3.93 -2.67
C ARG A 212 28.71 -4.53 -1.52
N ASP A 213 28.17 -5.51 -0.79
CA ASP A 213 28.88 -6.13 0.35
C ASP A 213 29.72 -7.36 -0.01
N TYR A 214 29.93 -7.65 -1.31
CA TYR A 214 30.64 -8.86 -1.77
C TYR A 214 31.78 -8.61 -2.76
N GLU A 215 32.67 -7.65 -2.49
CA GLU A 215 34.07 -7.62 -2.95
C GLU A 215 34.87 -6.92 -1.84
N SER A 216 35.86 -7.46 -1.11
CA SER A 216 36.82 -8.54 -1.35
C SER A 216 37.52 -8.97 -0.02
N ASN A 217 37.84 -10.27 0.04
CA ASN A 217 38.72 -11.10 0.90
C ASN A 217 39.98 -10.45 1.56
N PRO A 218 40.82 -11.12 2.41
CA PRO A 218 40.62 -11.97 3.61
C PRO A 218 41.42 -11.48 4.87
N ASN A 219 41.05 -12.01 6.04
CA ASN A 219 41.64 -11.95 7.41
C ASN A 219 43.19 -12.12 7.57
N PRO A 220 43.80 -12.11 8.80
CA PRO A 220 43.63 -11.31 10.03
C PRO A 220 44.97 -10.91 10.73
N SER A 221 44.97 -9.88 11.59
CA SER A 221 45.95 -9.62 12.69
C SER A 221 45.38 -8.42 13.46
N GLY A 222 45.15 -8.36 14.77
CA GLY A 222 45.85 -8.88 15.94
C GLY A 222 45.89 -7.71 16.97
N MET A 223 45.70 -8.01 18.26
CA MET A 223 45.70 -7.12 19.45
C MET A 223 44.34 -6.45 19.77
N GLY A 224 43.68 -6.61 20.91
CA GLY A 224 44.05 -7.21 22.20
C GLY A 224 44.48 -6.16 23.21
N PHE A 225 43.52 -5.59 23.97
CA PHE A 225 43.62 -4.89 25.27
C PHE A 225 42.17 -4.73 25.76
N GLY A 226 41.72 -4.98 26.98
CA GLY A 226 42.35 -5.20 28.29
C GLY A 226 41.36 -4.60 29.32
N GLU A 227 40.84 -5.42 30.24
CA GLU A 227 39.98 -5.01 31.37
C GLU A 227 40.65 -3.95 32.26
N THR A 228 39.85 -3.11 32.93
CA THR A 228 39.84 -2.99 34.39
C THR A 228 38.62 -2.21 34.91
N SER A 229 38.24 -2.56 36.13
CA SER A 229 37.02 -2.25 36.88
C SER A 229 37.19 -1.11 37.91
N ASP A 230 36.12 -0.32 38.14
CA ASP A 230 35.55 0.24 39.41
C ASP A 230 36.45 0.97 40.45
N PRO A 231 35.94 1.64 41.54
CA PRO A 231 34.55 1.96 42.00
C PRO A 231 34.32 3.39 42.61
N ALA A 232 33.05 3.66 43.05
CA ALA A 232 32.59 4.42 44.25
C ALA A 232 32.78 5.97 44.33
N ALA A 233 32.00 6.80 45.05
CA ALA A 233 30.73 6.74 45.78
C ALA A 233 30.37 8.18 46.28
N ASN A 234 29.19 8.30 46.91
CA ASN A 234 28.62 9.37 47.77
C ASN A 234 27.59 10.31 47.11
N ASP A 235 26.29 10.17 47.39
CA ASP A 235 25.54 10.31 48.65
C ASP A 235 25.07 11.77 48.87
N ARG A 236 23.76 12.00 48.72
CA ARG A 236 23.04 13.07 49.43
C ARG A 236 21.52 12.87 49.42
N THR A 237 21.02 12.64 50.62
CA THR A 237 19.62 12.49 51.05
C THR A 237 18.88 13.85 51.11
N GLN A 238 17.71 13.93 50.45
CA GLN A 238 16.36 14.49 50.79
C GLN A 238 16.22 15.59 51.89
N PRO A 239 15.23 16.55 51.80
CA PRO A 239 13.83 16.21 52.12
C PRO A 239 12.68 16.97 51.40
N PHE A 240 11.54 16.28 51.34
CA PHE A 240 10.12 16.68 51.47
C PHE A 240 9.71 18.14 51.20
N GLY A 241 8.81 18.29 50.22
CA GLY A 241 7.87 19.41 50.10
C GLY A 241 6.57 18.94 49.45
N VAL A 242 5.51 18.84 50.25
CA VAL A 242 4.13 18.57 49.84
C VAL A 242 3.55 19.83 49.19
N VAL A 243 3.12 19.76 47.92
CA VAL A 243 2.17 20.72 47.35
C VAL A 243 1.14 19.99 46.48
N GLN A 244 -0.10 20.43 46.63
CA GLN A 244 -1.38 19.85 46.28
C GLN A 244 -1.61 19.60 44.78
N GLU A 245 -2.35 18.54 44.48
CA GLU A 245 -3.00 18.28 43.20
C GLU A 245 -4.05 19.36 42.88
N PRO A 246 -4.14 19.89 41.65
CA PRO A 246 -5.34 20.56 41.20
C PRO A 246 -6.36 19.50 40.75
N VAL A 247 -7.46 19.44 41.50
CA VAL A 247 -8.71 18.77 41.10
C VAL A 247 -9.24 19.49 39.86
N PHE A 248 -9.15 18.85 38.69
CA PHE A 248 -9.75 19.36 37.45
C PHE A 248 -11.13 18.71 37.27
N THR A 249 -12.17 19.46 37.60
CA THR A 249 -13.56 19.09 37.33
C THR A 249 -13.90 19.40 35.87
N TRP A 250 -14.27 18.39 35.10
CA TRP A 250 -14.81 18.54 33.74
C TRP A 250 -16.16 19.27 33.79
N PRO A 251 -16.37 20.33 32.99
CA PRO A 251 -17.72 20.83 32.74
C PRO A 251 -18.46 19.86 31.81
N GLU A 252 -19.70 19.58 32.16
CA GLU A 252 -20.66 18.85 31.34
C GLU A 252 -20.95 19.57 30.02
N GLU A 253 -21.50 18.78 29.10
CA GLU A 253 -21.79 19.04 27.69
C GLU A 253 -22.32 20.45 27.36
N GLU A 254 -21.65 21.13 26.42
CA GLU A 254 -22.32 22.01 25.47
C GLU A 254 -21.89 21.67 24.04
N GLY A 255 -22.88 21.54 23.17
CA GLY A 255 -22.75 21.04 21.81
C GLY A 255 -21.82 21.89 20.95
N PHE A 256 -20.73 21.28 20.48
CA PHE A 256 -19.89 21.84 19.43
C PHE A 256 -20.51 21.55 18.06
N THR A 257 -21.18 22.57 17.51
CA THR A 257 -21.44 22.70 16.08
C THR A 257 -20.17 23.23 15.42
N ALA A 258 -19.56 22.44 14.52
CA ALA A 258 -18.47 22.93 13.68
C ALA A 258 -19.07 23.69 12.46
N PRO A 259 -18.49 24.84 12.06
CA PRO A 259 -19.03 25.67 11.00
C PRO A 259 -18.76 25.04 9.63
N MET A 260 -19.84 24.88 8.86
CA MET A 260 -19.83 24.47 7.47
C MET A 260 -19.34 25.66 6.63
N ASN A 261 -18.20 25.52 5.96
CA ASN A 261 -17.73 26.50 5.00
C ASN A 261 -18.78 26.65 3.88
N GLN A 262 -19.19 27.90 3.65
CA GLN A 262 -19.99 28.32 2.51
C GLN A 262 -19.12 28.22 1.26
N GLU A 263 -19.46 27.32 0.34
CA GLU A 263 -19.09 27.49 -1.07
C GLU A 263 -20.08 28.46 -1.71
N GLU A 264 -19.53 29.51 -2.31
CA GLU A 264 -20.22 30.51 -3.10
C GLU A 264 -21.05 29.84 -4.20
N THR A 265 -22.32 30.22 -4.22
CA THR A 265 -23.28 29.84 -5.25
C THR A 265 -23.11 30.82 -6.40
N GLU A 266 -22.40 30.43 -7.47
CA GLU A 266 -22.48 31.15 -8.74
C GLU A 266 -23.65 30.62 -9.58
N GLU A 267 -24.35 31.58 -10.18
CA GLU A 267 -25.72 31.50 -10.68
C GLU A 267 -25.90 30.62 -11.93
N LEU A 268 -27.06 29.96 -11.96
CA LEU A 268 -27.65 29.30 -13.12
C LEU A 268 -27.98 30.32 -14.22
N SER A 269 -27.47 30.10 -15.44
CA SER A 269 -28.15 30.54 -16.65
C SER A 269 -28.54 29.32 -17.50
N HIS A 270 -29.85 29.20 -17.76
CA HIS A 270 -30.45 28.23 -18.66
C HIS A 270 -30.38 28.74 -20.11
N ASN A 271 -30.05 27.85 -21.06
CA ASN A 271 -30.77 27.72 -22.34
C ASN A 271 -30.30 26.46 -23.13
N ASP A 272 -31.22 25.48 -23.16
CA ASP A 272 -31.65 24.53 -24.23
C ASP A 272 -30.67 23.69 -25.09
N PRO A 273 -31.12 22.50 -25.57
CA PRO A 273 -30.29 21.33 -25.82
C PRO A 273 -30.08 21.11 -27.32
N THR A 274 -28.87 20.70 -27.70
CA THR A 274 -28.72 19.92 -28.93
C THR A 274 -27.54 18.98 -28.80
N GLN A 275 -27.87 17.70 -28.83
CA GLN A 275 -26.98 16.57 -29.03
C GLN A 275 -26.02 16.84 -30.19
N GLN A 276 -24.73 16.56 -30.00
CA GLN A 276 -24.05 15.57 -30.83
C GLN A 276 -22.76 15.11 -30.16
N GLN A 277 -22.86 13.89 -29.64
CA GLN A 277 -21.80 13.07 -29.10
C GLN A 277 -20.85 12.67 -30.25
N GLY A 278 -19.84 13.51 -30.50
CA GLY A 278 -18.69 13.16 -31.32
C GLY A 278 -17.75 12.26 -30.53
N GLU A 279 -18.04 10.96 -30.51
CA GLU A 279 -17.17 9.92 -29.93
C GLU A 279 -15.88 9.86 -30.77
N ARG A 280 -14.90 10.72 -30.45
CA ARG A 280 -13.57 10.75 -31.09
C ARG A 280 -12.98 9.34 -31.03
N SER A 281 -12.88 8.67 -32.18
CA SER A 281 -12.10 7.45 -32.35
C SER A 281 -10.66 7.77 -31.93
N ARG A 282 -10.22 7.23 -30.80
CA ARG A 282 -8.87 7.50 -30.29
C ARG A 282 -7.92 6.50 -30.93
N ASP A 283 -6.94 7.02 -31.67
CA ASP A 283 -5.82 6.24 -32.20
C ASP A 283 -4.89 5.88 -31.04
N ILE A 284 -4.65 4.58 -30.81
CA ILE A 284 -3.87 4.07 -29.68
C ILE A 284 -2.62 3.36 -30.21
N GLU A 285 -1.44 3.79 -29.78
CA GLU A 285 -0.20 3.07 -30.07
C GLU A 285 -0.12 1.79 -29.22
N VAL A 286 0.19 0.66 -29.83
CA VAL A 286 0.31 -0.64 -29.15
C VAL A 286 1.63 -1.32 -29.49
N LYS A 287 2.20 -2.00 -28.49
CA LYS A 287 3.32 -2.92 -28.70
C LYS A 287 2.74 -4.26 -29.13
N VAL A 288 3.14 -4.70 -30.32
CA VAL A 288 2.73 -5.99 -30.89
C VAL A 288 3.88 -6.97 -30.69
N THR A 289 3.54 -8.18 -30.27
CA THR A 289 4.48 -9.30 -30.12
C THR A 289 4.11 -10.41 -31.09
N LYS A 290 5.05 -10.82 -31.94
CA LYS A 290 4.90 -11.93 -32.86
C LYS A 290 5.23 -13.25 -32.20
N VAL A 291 4.29 -14.16 -32.27
CA VAL A 291 4.47 -15.56 -31.91
C VAL A 291 4.69 -16.35 -33.19
N LYS A 292 5.91 -16.87 -33.35
CA LYS A 292 6.27 -17.72 -34.49
C LYS A 292 5.77 -19.13 -34.26
N HIS A 293 5.13 -19.70 -35.27
CA HIS A 293 4.62 -21.07 -35.23
C HIS A 293 5.33 -21.94 -36.27
N THR A 294 5.67 -23.18 -35.94
CA THR A 294 6.45 -24.08 -36.83
C THR A 294 5.61 -24.70 -37.96
N MET A 295 4.29 -24.79 -37.76
CA MET A 295 3.34 -25.50 -38.65
C MET A 295 2.11 -24.66 -39.01
N ARG A 296 2.04 -23.39 -38.58
CA ARG A 296 0.92 -22.46 -38.81
C ARG A 296 1.44 -21.04 -39.06
N SER A 297 0.58 -20.17 -39.57
CA SER A 297 0.92 -18.76 -39.77
C SER A 297 1.24 -18.06 -38.45
N ASP A 298 2.21 -17.16 -38.49
CA ASP A 298 2.62 -16.35 -37.33
C ASP A 298 1.45 -15.53 -36.78
N GLU A 299 1.34 -15.47 -35.45
CA GLU A 299 0.31 -14.72 -34.74
C GLU A 299 0.91 -13.43 -34.16
N PHE A 300 0.14 -12.36 -34.15
CA PHE A 300 0.52 -11.04 -33.64
C PHE A 300 -0.41 -10.68 -32.49
N ILE A 301 0.15 -10.55 -31.30
CA ILE A 301 -0.61 -10.35 -30.07
C ILE A 301 -0.31 -8.97 -29.52
N PHE A 302 -1.35 -8.25 -29.13
CA PHE A 302 -1.21 -6.99 -28.40
C PHE A 302 -2.30 -6.86 -27.34
N THR A 303 -2.04 -6.05 -26.32
CA THR A 303 -3.00 -5.77 -25.26
C THR A 303 -3.85 -4.56 -25.64
N ASN A 304 -5.17 -4.74 -25.69
CA ASN A 304 -6.09 -3.63 -25.98
C ASN A 304 -6.31 -2.74 -24.75
N ARG A 305 -7.08 -1.65 -24.89
CA ARG A 305 -7.35 -0.71 -23.79
C ARG A 305 -8.04 -1.36 -22.57
N LYS A 306 -8.76 -2.47 -22.77
CA LYS A 306 -9.42 -3.23 -21.70
C LYS A 306 -8.51 -4.28 -21.07
N ARG A 307 -7.20 -4.21 -21.33
CA ARG A 307 -6.17 -5.17 -20.87
C ARG A 307 -6.43 -6.61 -21.33
N GLN A 308 -7.18 -6.79 -22.42
CA GLN A 308 -7.39 -8.10 -23.03
C GLN A 308 -6.36 -8.32 -24.15
N GLN A 309 -5.81 -9.53 -24.23
CA GLN A 309 -4.95 -9.93 -25.35
C GLN A 309 -5.79 -10.12 -26.60
N VAL A 310 -5.48 -9.34 -27.64
CA VAL A 310 -6.06 -9.48 -28.97
C VAL A 310 -5.06 -10.22 -29.84
N LYS A 311 -5.47 -11.37 -30.37
CA LYS A 311 -4.68 -12.17 -31.31
C LYS A 311 -5.10 -11.80 -32.73
N THR A 312 -4.12 -11.44 -33.54
CA THR A 312 -4.32 -11.02 -34.92
C THR A 312 -3.35 -11.74 -35.85
N SER A 313 -3.65 -11.74 -37.13
CA SER A 313 -2.78 -12.20 -38.21
C SER A 313 -2.16 -11.01 -38.94
N LYS A 314 -1.06 -11.21 -39.67
CA LYS A 314 -0.43 -10.13 -40.45
C LYS A 314 -1.40 -9.46 -41.43
N SER A 315 -2.34 -10.20 -42.00
CA SER A 315 -3.36 -9.71 -42.94
C SER A 315 -4.38 -8.77 -42.30
N ASP A 316 -4.51 -8.77 -40.98
CA ASP A 316 -5.44 -7.89 -40.27
C ASP A 316 -4.89 -6.46 -40.12
N TRP A 317 -3.60 -6.26 -40.42
CA TRP A 317 -2.93 -4.98 -40.31
C TRP A 317 -2.74 -4.33 -41.69
N ILE A 318 -3.13 -3.06 -41.80
CA ILE A 318 -2.91 -2.25 -43.00
C ILE A 318 -1.77 -1.26 -42.77
N THR A 319 -0.93 -1.04 -43.78
CA THR A 319 0.10 -0.01 -43.73
C THR A 319 -0.48 1.37 -44.02
N LYS A 320 -0.10 2.36 -43.22
CA LYS A 320 -0.42 3.77 -43.45
C LYS A 320 0.80 4.63 -43.21
N THR A 321 0.85 5.79 -43.86
CA THR A 321 1.88 6.79 -43.60
C THR A 321 1.38 7.77 -42.55
N ARG A 322 2.13 7.91 -41.45
CA ARG A 322 1.87 8.87 -40.36
C ARG A 322 3.18 9.60 -40.05
N GLU A 323 3.14 10.93 -40.07
CA GLU A 323 4.30 11.80 -39.77
C GLU A 323 5.56 11.43 -40.59
N GLY A 324 5.37 11.12 -41.88
CA GLY A 324 6.45 10.75 -42.80
C GLY A 324 7.03 9.35 -42.60
N ARG A 325 6.46 8.53 -41.70
CA ARG A 325 6.89 7.14 -41.44
C ARG A 325 5.76 6.15 -41.72
N THR A 326 6.12 4.97 -42.22
CA THR A 326 5.15 3.88 -42.44
C THR A 326 4.86 3.18 -41.12
N VAL A 327 3.58 3.12 -40.73
CA VAL A 327 3.07 2.44 -39.53
C VAL A 327 2.05 1.38 -39.91
N TRP A 328 1.87 0.39 -39.05
CA TRP A 328 0.85 -0.66 -39.19
C TRP A 328 -0.36 -0.30 -38.36
N VAL A 329 -1.56 -0.44 -38.93
CA VAL A 329 -2.82 -0.04 -38.30
C VAL A 329 -3.80 -1.20 -38.31
N TYR A 330 -4.37 -1.48 -37.15
CA TYR A 330 -5.42 -2.47 -36.93
C TYR A 330 -6.69 -1.76 -36.45
N LYS A 331 -7.81 -1.98 -37.14
CA LYS A 331 -9.11 -1.41 -36.75
C LYS A 331 -9.93 -2.48 -36.04
N HIS A 332 -10.18 -2.26 -34.76
CA HIS A 332 -11.04 -3.12 -33.96
C HIS A 332 -12.43 -2.50 -33.85
N GLU A 333 -13.38 -3.07 -34.58
CA GLU A 333 -14.75 -2.55 -34.70
C GLU A 333 -14.81 -1.07 -35.15
N LYS A 334 -15.99 -0.45 -35.14
CA LYS A 334 -16.17 0.94 -35.62
C LYS A 334 -15.58 2.02 -34.70
N LYS A 335 -14.97 1.65 -33.56
CA LYS A 335 -14.69 2.59 -32.45
C LYS A 335 -13.23 2.76 -32.06
N SER A 336 -12.34 1.79 -32.33
CA SER A 336 -10.95 1.86 -31.88
C SER A 336 -9.96 1.55 -33.00
N VAL A 337 -8.96 2.41 -33.16
CA VAL A 337 -7.88 2.25 -34.14
C VAL A 337 -6.58 2.06 -33.36
N TYR A 338 -5.99 0.88 -33.49
CA TYR A 338 -4.71 0.55 -32.89
C TYR A 338 -3.62 0.67 -33.95
N TRP A 339 -2.45 1.18 -33.59
CA TRP A 339 -1.33 1.26 -34.53
C TRP A 339 0.00 0.93 -33.86
N THR A 340 0.96 0.46 -34.66
CA THR A 340 2.30 0.14 -34.18
C THR A 340 3.36 0.51 -35.22
N LYS A 341 4.57 0.85 -34.75
CA LYS A 341 5.70 1.20 -35.61
C LYS A 341 6.35 -0.04 -36.25
N LYS A 342 6.26 -1.20 -35.60
CA LYS A 342 6.82 -2.47 -36.10
C LYS A 342 5.89 -3.63 -35.78
N LEU A 343 5.81 -4.58 -36.71
CA LEU A 343 5.03 -5.80 -36.57
C LEU A 343 6.02 -6.94 -36.26
N ASP A 344 6.58 -6.90 -35.05
CA ASP A 344 7.74 -7.71 -34.63
C ASP A 344 7.39 -8.87 -33.73
#